data_AF-A0AAV0Z5U3-F1
#
_entry.id   AF-A0AAV0Z5U3-F1
#
_cell.length_a   1.000
_cell.length_b   1.000
_cell.length_c   1.000
_cell.angle_alpha   90.00
_cell.angle_beta   90.00
_cell.angle_gamma   90.00
#
_symmetry.space_group_name_H-M   'P 1'
#
loop_
_entity.id
_entity.type
_entity.pdbx_description
1 polymer ?
#
loop_
_entity_poly.entity_id
_entity_poly.type
_entity_poly.pdbx_seq_one_letter_code
_entity_poly.pdbx_strand_id
1 'polypeptide(L)'
;MTNSKLAKKKKTRKELRQSELWSKYRFICCCKRCSSLPFTYVDQSLQEISVSCRDLSGLRSDYKLFRDMADRRLTDSIEDVISEYLSVGDSASCCEKLEKILIQGLDEQLEINEGKSHSKFTLHPLHHLSLNSYTTLTSAYKVRASDLLSDDSKTDLNQTEAFDMSRTSSAYSLLLAGAAHHLFAFESSLIASVANFWIGAGESLLTLTTNSGWSRFVNSDTKFECSKCSLVNRFRACILNGQIKSEDFEIVTNEFIHCVSDITHEIWGFLVYGCNFLKSCKDPVNFSWLMSTKNSEDVAAHDIENDKCYTHESGNSIGVRDEQAYNDHTLAYIFQLGGHCLTYGGLLACICYGPNFHLVSHVQNILDHENDSLFSHNV
;
A
#
# COMPACT_ATOMS: atom_id res chain seq x y z
N MET A 1 -41.75 -37.43 22.68
CA MET A 1 -40.31 -37.12 22.47
C MET A 1 -40.11 -36.79 21.00
N THR A 2 -40.21 -35.51 20.66
CA THR A 2 -40.10 -35.01 19.27
C THR A 2 -38.70 -34.44 19.06
N ASN A 3 -37.92 -35.10 18.20
CA ASN A 3 -36.60 -34.68 17.77
C ASN A 3 -36.69 -33.42 16.89
N SER A 4 -36.37 -32.26 17.44
CA SER A 4 -36.15 -31.03 16.66
C SER A 4 -34.71 -31.01 16.12
N LYS A 5 -34.51 -31.50 14.89
CA LYS A 5 -33.30 -31.20 14.12
C LYS A 5 -33.35 -29.72 13.71
N LEU A 6 -32.70 -28.86 14.50
CA LEU A 6 -32.47 -27.48 14.14
C LEU A 6 -31.41 -27.44 13.02
N ALA A 7 -31.85 -27.36 11.78
CA ALA A 7 -30.98 -27.05 10.66
C ALA A 7 -30.38 -25.65 10.88
N LYS A 8 -29.08 -25.57 11.22
CA LYS A 8 -28.34 -24.30 11.22
C LYS A 8 -28.32 -23.77 9.78
N LYS A 9 -29.27 -22.88 9.46
CA LYS A 9 -29.29 -22.14 8.20
C LYS A 9 -27.99 -21.36 8.11
N LYS A 10 -27.14 -21.72 7.14
CA LYS A 10 -25.84 -21.07 6.91
C LYS A 10 -26.10 -19.61 6.54
N LYS A 11 -25.67 -18.68 7.39
CA LYS A 11 -25.83 -17.24 7.14
C LYS A 11 -25.13 -16.88 5.83
N THR A 12 -25.78 -16.07 5.00
CA THR A 12 -25.16 -15.49 3.81
C THR A 12 -24.06 -14.49 4.21
N ARG A 13 -23.09 -14.19 3.34
CA ARG A 13 -22.04 -13.19 3.65
C ARG A 13 -22.61 -11.80 3.94
N LYS A 14 -23.76 -11.45 3.33
CA LYS A 14 -24.55 -10.25 3.67
C LYS A 14 -25.01 -10.28 5.13
N GLU A 15 -25.59 -11.39 5.56
CA GLU A 15 -26.05 -11.56 6.94
C GLU A 15 -24.88 -11.58 7.93
N LEU A 16 -23.70 -12.07 7.52
CA LEU A 16 -22.47 -11.99 8.32
C LEU A 16 -21.98 -10.55 8.47
N ARG A 17 -21.86 -9.78 7.37
CA ARG A 17 -21.43 -8.37 7.40
C ARG A 17 -22.39 -7.49 8.21
N GLN A 18 -23.71 -7.67 8.05
CA GLN A 18 -24.70 -6.95 8.85
C GLN A 18 -24.67 -7.37 10.32
N SER A 19 -24.44 -8.66 10.60
CA SER A 19 -24.28 -9.14 11.97
C SER A 19 -23.04 -8.55 12.64
N GLU A 20 -21.93 -8.39 11.91
CA GLU A 20 -20.70 -7.80 12.40
C GLU A 20 -20.84 -6.28 12.63
N LEU A 21 -21.38 -5.54 11.65
CA LEU A 21 -21.64 -4.11 11.78
C LEU A 21 -22.58 -3.81 12.95
N TRP A 22 -23.61 -4.64 13.12
CA TRP A 22 -24.51 -4.53 14.25
C TRP A 22 -23.84 -4.90 15.57
N SER A 23 -23.01 -5.96 15.62
CA SER A 23 -22.35 -6.36 16.86
C SER A 23 -21.30 -5.37 17.32
N LYS A 24 -20.48 -4.84 16.41
CA LYS A 24 -19.37 -3.93 16.72
C LYS A 24 -19.82 -2.48 16.87
N TYR A 25 -20.71 -2.01 15.99
CA TYR A 25 -21.03 -0.58 15.87
C TYR A 25 -22.51 -0.25 16.07
N ARG A 26 -23.37 -1.24 16.35
CA ARG A 26 -24.83 -1.07 16.39
C ARG A 26 -25.38 -0.40 15.13
N PHE A 27 -24.74 -0.69 14.00
CA PHE A 27 -25.01 -0.06 12.72
C PHE A 27 -25.59 -1.08 11.73
N ILE A 28 -26.57 -0.65 10.92
CA ILE A 28 -27.11 -1.42 9.80
C ILE A 28 -26.80 -0.61 8.53
N CYS A 29 -25.97 -1.14 7.62
CA CYS A 29 -25.73 -0.44 6.35
C CYS A 29 -26.88 -0.74 5.39
N CYS A 30 -27.59 0.31 4.96
CA CYS A 30 -28.57 0.21 3.87
C CYS A 30 -27.96 0.48 2.49
N CYS A 31 -26.63 0.61 2.41
CA CYS A 31 -25.91 0.90 1.18
C CYS A 31 -26.07 -0.24 0.15
N LYS A 32 -26.23 0.12 -1.14
CA LYS A 32 -26.37 -0.84 -2.25
C LYS A 32 -25.23 -1.86 -2.29
N ARG A 33 -24.01 -1.43 -1.94
CA ARG A 33 -22.80 -2.27 -1.83
C ARG A 33 -22.91 -3.39 -0.80
N CYS A 34 -23.61 -3.17 0.32
CA CYS A 34 -23.87 -4.25 1.30
C CYS A 34 -24.86 -5.31 0.80
N SER A 35 -25.51 -5.07 -0.33
CA SER A 35 -26.45 -5.99 -0.97
C SER A 35 -26.06 -6.42 -2.39
N SER A 36 -24.95 -5.89 -2.95
CA SER A 36 -24.56 -6.15 -4.32
C SER A 36 -24.02 -7.57 -4.47
N LEU A 37 -24.59 -8.31 -5.41
CA LEU A 37 -24.10 -9.58 -5.92
C LEU A 37 -24.07 -9.47 -7.45
N PRO A 38 -22.91 -9.68 -8.10
CA PRO A 38 -21.60 -10.01 -7.53
C PRO A 38 -20.97 -8.87 -6.70
N PHE A 39 -19.92 -9.18 -5.94
CA PHE A 39 -19.14 -8.19 -5.21
C PHE A 39 -18.51 -7.18 -6.19
N THR A 40 -18.32 -5.94 -5.74
CA THR A 40 -17.57 -4.95 -6.52
C THR A 40 -16.11 -5.35 -6.64
N TYR A 41 -15.39 -4.76 -7.60
CA TYR A 41 -13.95 -4.99 -7.77
C TYR A 41 -13.16 -4.79 -6.47
N VAL A 42 -13.47 -3.72 -5.72
CA VAL A 42 -12.84 -3.42 -4.43
C VAL A 42 -13.12 -4.50 -3.40
N ASP A 43 -14.39 -4.92 -3.25
CA ASP A 43 -14.75 -5.98 -2.30
C ASP A 43 -14.09 -7.33 -2.63
N GLN A 44 -13.92 -7.64 -3.92
CA GLN A 44 -13.19 -8.83 -4.36
C GLN A 44 -11.69 -8.71 -4.02
N SER A 45 -11.06 -7.60 -4.42
CA SER A 45 -9.61 -7.40 -4.26
C SER A 45 -9.15 -7.41 -2.80
N LEU A 46 -9.97 -6.85 -1.90
CA LEU A 46 -9.69 -6.80 -0.45
C LEU A 46 -9.79 -8.18 0.24
N GLN A 47 -10.41 -9.18 -0.39
CA GLN A 47 -10.64 -10.53 0.14
C GLN A 47 -9.96 -11.63 -0.69
N GLU A 48 -9.23 -11.24 -1.73
CA GLU A 48 -8.62 -12.19 -2.66
C GLU A 48 -7.37 -12.83 -2.04
N ILE A 49 -7.36 -14.17 -2.04
CA ILE A 49 -6.23 -15.01 -1.66
C ILE A 49 -5.91 -15.90 -2.87
N SER A 50 -4.65 -15.91 -3.28
CA SER A 50 -4.13 -16.81 -4.31
C SER A 50 -3.68 -18.13 -3.71
N VAL A 51 -3.83 -19.19 -4.49
CA VAL A 51 -3.43 -20.54 -4.11
C VAL A 51 -2.56 -21.08 -5.23
N SER A 52 -1.33 -21.47 -4.92
CA SER A 52 -0.56 -22.36 -5.79
C SER A 52 -0.62 -23.78 -5.25
N CYS A 53 -1.12 -24.69 -6.07
CA CYS A 53 -1.25 -26.11 -5.74
C CYS A 53 -0.76 -26.91 -6.94
N ARG A 54 0.12 -27.90 -6.69
CA ARG A 54 0.67 -28.73 -7.79
C ARG A 54 -0.32 -29.74 -8.36
N ASP A 55 -1.41 -30.08 -7.66
CA ASP A 55 -2.34 -31.15 -8.06
C ASP A 55 -3.81 -30.72 -7.87
N LEU A 56 -4.37 -29.99 -8.83
CA LEU A 56 -5.74 -29.41 -8.75
C LEU A 56 -6.87 -30.38 -9.16
N SER A 57 -6.55 -31.59 -9.63
CA SER A 57 -7.50 -32.46 -10.35
C SER A 57 -8.62 -33.06 -9.48
N GLY A 58 -8.51 -33.06 -8.14
CA GLY A 58 -9.50 -33.67 -7.24
C GLY A 58 -10.26 -32.74 -6.28
N LEU A 59 -9.92 -31.45 -6.19
CA LEU A 59 -10.14 -30.64 -4.97
C LEU A 59 -11.32 -29.64 -5.01
N ARG A 60 -12.20 -29.71 -6.01
CA ARG A 60 -13.18 -28.63 -6.29
C ARG A 60 -14.17 -28.35 -5.13
N SER A 61 -14.51 -29.36 -4.32
CA SER A 61 -15.41 -29.22 -3.17
C SER A 61 -14.72 -28.66 -1.93
N ASP A 62 -13.48 -29.09 -1.66
CA ASP A 62 -12.77 -28.75 -0.43
C ASP A 62 -11.98 -27.44 -0.52
N TYR A 63 -11.78 -26.93 -1.74
CA TYR A 63 -11.10 -25.65 -2.00
C TYR A 63 -11.65 -24.48 -1.18
N LYS A 64 -12.97 -24.39 -1.02
CA LYS A 64 -13.59 -23.32 -0.23
C LYS A 64 -13.29 -23.46 1.25
N LEU A 65 -13.26 -24.68 1.77
CA LEU A 65 -12.95 -24.95 3.18
C LEU A 65 -11.48 -24.64 3.47
N PHE A 66 -10.57 -25.03 2.59
CA PHE A 66 -9.14 -24.70 2.71
C PHE A 66 -8.89 -23.21 2.62
N ARG A 67 -9.53 -22.52 1.67
CA ARG A 67 -9.46 -21.05 1.60
C ARG A 67 -9.95 -20.38 2.88
N ASP A 68 -11.10 -20.81 3.42
CA ASP A 68 -11.65 -20.24 4.66
C ASP A 68 -10.74 -20.55 5.88
N MET A 69 -10.00 -21.67 5.86
CA MET A 69 -9.01 -22.02 6.91
C MET A 69 -7.74 -21.19 6.79
N ALA A 70 -7.18 -21.10 5.59
CA ALA A 70 -5.98 -20.31 5.30
C ALA A 70 -6.21 -18.83 5.58
N ASP A 71 -7.39 -18.29 5.21
CA ASP A 71 -7.81 -16.92 5.53
C ASP A 71 -7.73 -16.66 7.04
N ARG A 72 -8.37 -17.51 7.86
CA ARG A 72 -8.33 -17.37 9.32
C ARG A 72 -6.91 -17.45 9.88
N ARG A 73 -6.10 -18.42 9.43
CA ARG A 73 -4.73 -18.58 9.93
C ARG A 73 -3.84 -17.41 9.54
N LEU A 74 -3.99 -16.87 8.34
CA LEU A 74 -3.29 -15.67 7.90
C LEU A 74 -3.75 -14.45 8.71
N THR A 75 -5.05 -14.30 8.97
CA THR A 75 -5.59 -13.27 9.85
C THR A 75 -4.97 -13.38 11.24
N ASP A 76 -5.09 -14.55 11.89
CA ASP A 76 -4.58 -14.77 13.24
C ASP A 76 -3.07 -14.49 13.29
N SER A 77 -2.29 -14.98 12.32
CA SER A 77 -0.84 -14.76 12.28
C SER A 77 -0.47 -13.29 12.15
N ILE A 78 -1.15 -12.53 11.29
CA ILE A 78 -0.85 -11.10 11.08
C ILE A 78 -1.33 -10.28 12.28
N GLU A 79 -2.53 -10.55 12.80
CA GLU A 79 -3.08 -9.85 13.96
C GLU A 79 -2.27 -10.11 15.22
N ASP A 80 -1.74 -11.32 15.41
CA ASP A 80 -0.85 -11.66 16.53
C ASP A 80 0.45 -10.84 16.46
N VAL A 81 1.08 -10.76 15.28
CA VAL A 81 2.33 -9.98 15.10
C VAL A 81 2.08 -8.48 15.32
N ILE A 82 0.98 -7.94 14.79
CA ILE A 82 0.61 -6.53 14.99
C ILE A 82 0.32 -6.26 16.47
N SER A 83 -0.41 -7.16 17.14
CA SER A 83 -0.74 -7.02 18.57
C SER A 83 0.50 -7.11 19.44
N GLU A 84 1.44 -8.00 19.12
CA GLU A 84 2.76 -8.09 19.77
C GLU A 84 3.53 -6.78 19.60
N TYR A 85 3.60 -6.23 18.38
CA TYR A 85 4.26 -4.95 18.13
C TYR A 85 3.64 -3.80 18.93
N LEU A 86 2.31 -3.68 18.96
CA LEU A 86 1.62 -2.63 19.69
C LEU A 86 1.73 -2.75 21.23
N SER A 87 2.02 -3.95 21.74
CA SER A 87 2.13 -4.21 23.18
C SER A 87 3.57 -4.19 23.70
N VAL A 88 4.50 -4.81 22.98
CA VAL A 88 5.90 -4.96 23.36
C VAL A 88 6.77 -3.84 22.80
N GLY A 89 6.40 -3.29 21.63
CA GLY A 89 7.17 -2.25 20.94
C GLY A 89 8.38 -2.77 20.14
N ASP A 90 8.56 -4.09 20.00
CA ASP A 90 9.65 -4.66 19.21
C ASP A 90 9.40 -4.49 17.71
N SER A 91 9.90 -3.38 17.19
CA SER A 91 9.77 -2.98 15.80
C SER A 91 10.61 -3.86 14.85
N ALA A 92 11.75 -4.41 15.30
CA ALA A 92 12.60 -5.26 14.49
C ALA A 92 11.95 -6.63 14.25
N SER A 93 11.47 -7.29 15.32
CA SER A 93 10.76 -8.56 15.20
C SER A 93 9.47 -8.43 14.39
N CYS A 94 8.75 -7.31 14.54
CA CYS A 94 7.57 -6.99 13.74
C CYS A 94 7.88 -6.98 12.23
N CYS A 95 8.92 -6.24 11.83
CA CYS A 95 9.34 -6.18 10.43
C CYS A 95 9.67 -7.57 9.87
N GLU A 96 10.51 -8.33 10.57
CA GLU A 96 10.93 -9.65 10.10
C GLU A 96 9.74 -10.61 9.95
N LYS A 97 8.87 -10.70 10.96
CA LYS A 97 7.72 -11.61 10.96
C LYS A 97 6.71 -11.25 9.87
N LEU A 98 6.36 -9.97 9.71
CA LEU A 98 5.41 -9.54 8.69
C LEU A 98 5.95 -9.73 7.28
N GLU A 99 7.19 -9.34 7.00
CA GLU A 99 7.79 -9.56 5.67
C GLU A 99 7.88 -11.04 5.33
N LYS A 100 8.22 -11.88 6.31
CA LYS A 100 8.23 -13.33 6.13
C LYS A 100 6.85 -13.86 5.74
N ILE A 101 5.78 -13.44 6.42
CA ILE A 101 4.40 -13.84 6.09
C ILE A 101 4.04 -13.38 4.67
N LEU A 102 4.39 -12.14 4.30
CA LEU A 102 4.08 -11.59 2.97
C LEU A 102 4.81 -12.32 1.84
N ILE A 103 6.07 -12.73 2.04
CA ILE A 103 6.87 -13.46 1.02
C ILE A 103 6.49 -14.94 0.97
N GLN A 104 6.43 -15.59 2.13
CA GLN A 104 6.28 -17.04 2.22
C GLN A 104 4.81 -17.46 2.18
N GLY A 105 3.88 -16.58 2.48
CA GLY A 105 2.48 -16.95 2.64
C GLY A 105 2.30 -18.02 3.71
N LEU A 106 1.23 -18.80 3.58
CA LEU A 106 0.95 -19.96 4.41
C LEU A 106 1.15 -21.24 3.59
N ASP A 107 2.06 -22.10 4.02
CA ASP A 107 2.22 -23.46 3.48
C ASP A 107 1.36 -24.41 4.31
N GLU A 108 0.27 -24.89 3.74
CA GLU A 108 -0.56 -25.92 4.36
C GLU A 108 -0.28 -27.27 3.71
N GLN A 109 0.18 -28.22 4.54
CA GLN A 109 0.20 -29.63 4.17
C GLN A 109 -1.24 -30.16 4.25
N LEU A 110 -1.84 -30.39 3.10
CA LEU A 110 -3.17 -30.98 3.02
C LEU A 110 -3.04 -32.50 3.13
N GLU A 111 -3.55 -33.08 4.22
CA GLU A 111 -3.75 -34.53 4.30
C GLU A 111 -4.96 -34.91 3.45
N ILE A 112 -4.69 -35.30 2.21
CA ILE A 112 -5.68 -35.92 1.33
C ILE A 112 -5.49 -37.44 1.43
N ASN A 113 -6.60 -38.17 1.47
CA ASN A 113 -6.65 -39.64 1.66
C ASN A 113 -5.80 -40.47 0.67
N GLU A 114 -5.14 -39.88 -0.34
CA GLU A 114 -4.27 -40.56 -1.31
C GLU A 114 -2.93 -39.85 -1.59
N GLY A 115 -2.49 -38.91 -0.74
CA GLY A 115 -1.16 -38.29 -0.87
C GLY A 115 -1.07 -36.92 -0.22
N LYS A 116 0.13 -36.55 0.24
CA LYS A 116 0.41 -35.22 0.81
C LYS A 116 0.60 -34.24 -0.34
N SER A 117 -0.38 -33.39 -0.59
CA SER A 117 -0.23 -32.25 -1.51
C SER A 117 0.08 -30.98 -0.71
N HIS A 118 1.13 -30.25 -1.11
CA HIS A 118 1.44 -28.93 -0.57
C HIS A 118 0.67 -27.86 -1.32
N SER A 119 -0.06 -27.02 -0.60
CA SER A 119 -0.70 -25.82 -1.13
C SER A 119 -0.15 -24.58 -0.45
N LYS A 120 0.35 -23.63 -1.24
CA LYS A 120 0.83 -22.34 -0.76
C LYS A 120 -0.26 -21.29 -0.98
N PHE A 121 -0.72 -20.69 0.12
CA PHE A 121 -1.66 -19.59 0.11
C PHE A 121 -0.92 -18.27 0.25
N THR A 122 -1.14 -17.34 -0.67
CA THR A 122 -0.53 -16.01 -0.61
C THR A 122 -1.61 -14.95 -0.68
N LEU A 123 -1.40 -13.85 0.05
CA LEU A 123 -2.31 -12.73 0.05
C LEU A 123 -2.20 -11.97 -1.27
N HIS A 124 -3.34 -11.52 -1.80
CA HIS A 124 -3.33 -10.55 -2.88
C HIS A 124 -2.67 -9.24 -2.41
N PRO A 125 -1.92 -8.49 -3.26
CA PRO A 125 -1.28 -7.25 -2.85
C PRO A 125 -2.24 -6.18 -2.32
N LEU A 126 -3.48 -6.18 -2.80
CA LEU A 126 -4.56 -5.29 -2.33
C LEU A 126 -5.44 -5.92 -1.22
N HIS A 127 -5.09 -7.11 -0.72
CA HIS A 127 -5.85 -7.74 0.36
C HIS A 127 -5.81 -6.87 1.62
N HIS A 128 -6.90 -6.82 2.39
CA HIS A 128 -6.97 -5.96 3.59
C HIS A 128 -5.86 -6.28 4.61
N LEU A 129 -5.50 -7.56 4.79
CA LEU A 129 -4.37 -7.96 5.63
C LEU A 129 -3.03 -7.45 5.08
N SER A 130 -2.82 -7.48 3.75
CA SER A 130 -1.60 -6.92 3.13
C SER A 130 -1.50 -5.42 3.40
N LEU A 131 -2.62 -4.68 3.23
CA LEU A 131 -2.67 -3.24 3.49
C LEU A 131 -2.38 -2.91 4.97
N ASN A 132 -2.93 -3.71 5.90
CA ASN A 132 -2.62 -3.59 7.32
C ASN A 132 -1.14 -3.86 7.57
N SER A 133 -0.57 -4.91 6.99
CA SER A 133 0.86 -5.21 7.11
C SER A 133 1.74 -4.08 6.56
N TYR A 134 1.42 -3.49 5.40
CA TYR A 134 2.18 -2.35 4.87
C TYR A 134 2.11 -1.14 5.80
N THR A 135 0.91 -0.85 6.34
CA THR A 135 0.72 0.24 7.32
C THR A 135 1.58 0.02 8.56
N THR A 136 1.57 -1.20 9.11
CA THR A 136 2.39 -1.55 10.27
C THR A 136 3.89 -1.51 9.95
N LEU A 137 4.30 -2.02 8.79
CA LEU A 137 5.70 -2.01 8.35
C LEU A 137 6.22 -0.59 8.17
N THR A 138 5.45 0.30 7.53
CA THR A 138 5.76 1.73 7.46
C THR A 138 6.07 2.29 8.85
N SER A 139 5.19 2.05 9.82
CA SER A 139 5.36 2.52 11.20
C SER A 139 6.56 1.90 11.90
N ALA A 140 6.71 0.58 11.84
CA ALA A 140 7.77 -0.16 12.51
C ALA A 140 9.15 0.27 12.00
N TYR A 141 9.35 0.39 10.68
CA TYR A 141 10.60 0.89 10.12
C TYR A 141 10.90 2.35 10.51
N LYS A 142 9.87 3.21 10.58
CA LYS A 142 10.03 4.60 11.02
C LYS A 142 10.45 4.69 12.50
N VAL A 143 9.87 3.84 13.35
CA VAL A 143 10.26 3.74 14.77
C VAL A 143 11.70 3.25 14.89
N ARG A 144 12.08 2.18 14.17
CA ARG A 144 13.48 1.69 14.15
C ARG A 144 14.48 2.77 13.77
N ALA A 145 14.19 3.53 12.72
CA ALA A 145 15.03 4.65 12.31
C ALA A 145 15.19 5.68 13.44
N SER A 146 14.10 6.01 14.12
CA SER A 146 14.10 6.99 15.21
C SER A 146 14.87 6.50 16.44
N ASP A 147 14.68 5.23 16.81
CA ASP A 147 15.37 4.60 17.95
C ASP A 147 16.88 4.61 17.73
N LEU A 148 17.34 4.24 16.53
CA LEU A 148 18.77 4.24 16.15
C LEU A 148 19.39 5.65 16.16
N LEU A 149 18.61 6.70 15.89
CA LEU A 149 19.08 8.09 15.94
C LEU A 149 19.08 8.68 17.36
N SER A 150 18.26 8.12 18.25
CA SER A 150 18.12 8.56 19.65
C SER A 150 19.21 8.03 20.58
N ASP A 151 19.95 6.99 20.17
CA ASP A 151 21.02 6.40 20.97
C ASP A 151 22.23 7.34 21.05
N ASP A 152 22.62 7.72 22.28
CA ASP A 152 23.63 8.75 22.56
C ASP A 152 25.02 8.37 22.03
N SER A 153 25.29 7.08 21.83
CA SER A 153 26.50 6.60 21.14
C SER A 153 26.30 6.62 19.62
N LYS A 154 26.21 7.81 19.02
CA LYS A 154 26.12 7.99 17.57
C LYS A 154 27.38 7.44 16.88
N THR A 155 27.34 6.19 16.46
CA THR A 155 28.31 5.62 15.52
C THR A 155 27.86 5.93 14.09
N ASP A 156 28.81 6.05 13.16
CA ASP A 156 28.49 6.22 11.73
C ASP A 156 27.61 5.06 11.20
N LEU A 157 27.77 3.86 11.77
CA LEU A 157 26.97 2.67 11.46
C LEU A 157 25.49 2.84 11.82
N ASN A 158 25.18 3.34 13.03
CA ASN A 158 23.80 3.57 13.46
C ASN A 158 23.09 4.60 12.54
N GLN A 159 23.81 5.60 12.03
CA GLN A 159 23.25 6.58 11.10
C GLN A 159 22.93 5.97 9.73
N THR A 160 23.84 5.13 9.19
CA THR A 160 23.58 4.40 7.94
C THR A 160 22.39 3.46 8.08
N GLU A 161 22.31 2.70 9.17
CA GLU A 161 21.18 1.79 9.40
C GLU A 161 19.87 2.57 9.57
N ALA A 162 19.85 3.67 10.34
CA ALA A 162 18.66 4.51 10.49
C ALA A 162 18.17 5.08 9.14
N PHE A 163 19.10 5.43 8.27
CA PHE A 163 18.78 5.86 6.91
C PHE A 163 18.15 4.73 6.09
N ASP A 164 18.72 3.53 6.12
CA ASP A 164 18.16 2.35 5.43
C ASP A 164 16.75 2.00 5.94
N MET A 165 16.52 2.10 7.25
CA MET A 165 15.19 1.93 7.85
C MET A 165 14.21 3.00 7.37
N SER A 166 14.63 4.27 7.35
CA SER A 166 13.81 5.39 6.84
C SER A 166 13.45 5.19 5.37
N ARG A 167 14.43 4.76 4.56
CA ARG A 167 14.24 4.47 3.14
C ARG A 167 13.20 3.37 2.91
N THR A 168 13.33 2.28 3.66
CA THR A 168 12.39 1.15 3.59
C THR A 168 10.98 1.56 4.04
N SER A 169 10.87 2.37 5.11
CA SER A 169 9.59 2.95 5.55
C SER A 169 8.93 3.76 4.44
N SER A 170 9.67 4.66 3.79
CA SER A 170 9.15 5.47 2.67
C SER A 170 8.70 4.63 1.48
N ALA A 171 9.40 3.53 1.20
CA ALA A 171 9.01 2.58 0.15
C ALA A 171 7.67 1.90 0.45
N TYR A 172 7.45 1.44 1.70
CA TYR A 172 6.14 0.90 2.12
C TYR A 172 5.04 1.97 2.09
N SER A 173 5.33 3.20 2.52
CA SER A 173 4.36 4.31 2.46
C SER A 173 3.91 4.57 1.02
N LEU A 174 4.86 4.56 0.06
CA LEU A 174 4.56 4.75 -1.36
C LEU A 174 3.72 3.59 -1.92
N LEU A 175 4.09 2.34 -1.61
CA LEU A 175 3.34 1.15 -2.02
C LEU A 175 1.89 1.20 -1.50
N LEU A 176 1.71 1.58 -0.23
CA LEU A 176 0.40 1.69 0.40
C LEU A 176 -0.43 2.82 -0.25
N ALA A 177 0.17 3.95 -0.57
CA ALA A 177 -0.49 5.04 -1.27
C ALA A 177 -0.94 4.65 -2.68
N GLY A 178 -0.09 3.97 -3.45
CA GLY A 178 -0.44 3.43 -4.77
C GLY A 178 -1.56 2.39 -4.69
N ALA A 179 -1.48 1.48 -3.72
CA ALA A 179 -2.51 0.44 -3.52
C ALA A 179 -3.88 1.07 -3.17
N ALA A 180 -3.88 2.04 -2.27
CA ALA A 180 -5.10 2.75 -1.88
C ALA A 180 -5.65 3.59 -3.04
N HIS A 181 -4.79 4.25 -3.81
CA HIS A 181 -5.18 5.02 -4.99
C HIS A 181 -5.86 4.13 -6.05
N HIS A 182 -5.30 2.95 -6.31
CA HIS A 182 -5.91 1.98 -7.22
C HIS A 182 -7.32 1.59 -6.77
N LEU A 183 -7.52 1.32 -5.48
CA LEU A 183 -8.86 1.02 -4.95
C LEU A 183 -9.81 2.22 -5.08
N PHE A 184 -9.31 3.44 -4.86
CA PHE A 184 -10.08 4.68 -5.02
C PHE A 184 -10.55 4.90 -6.46
N ALA A 185 -9.75 4.53 -7.47
CA ALA A 185 -10.16 4.61 -8.87
C ALA A 185 -11.44 3.80 -9.18
N PHE A 186 -11.74 2.76 -8.38
CA PHE A 186 -12.96 1.96 -8.48
C PHE A 186 -14.01 2.28 -7.41
N GLU A 187 -13.65 3.02 -6.36
CA GLU A 187 -14.54 3.40 -5.26
C GLU A 187 -14.15 4.78 -4.72
N SER A 188 -14.85 5.80 -5.20
CA SER A 188 -14.58 7.20 -4.84
C SER A 188 -14.77 7.50 -3.36
N SER A 189 -15.53 6.68 -2.62
CA SER A 189 -15.68 6.84 -1.17
C SER A 189 -14.37 6.71 -0.38
N LEU A 190 -13.31 6.18 -1.00
CA LEU A 190 -11.99 6.02 -0.39
C LEU A 190 -11.12 7.28 -0.47
N ILE A 191 -11.60 8.36 -1.08
CA ILE A 191 -10.85 9.60 -1.31
C ILE A 191 -10.16 10.14 -0.05
N ALA A 192 -10.84 10.09 1.10
CA ALA A 192 -10.31 10.53 2.38
C ALA A 192 -9.10 9.69 2.84
N SER A 193 -9.17 8.38 2.65
CA SER A 193 -8.08 7.46 3.00
C SER A 193 -6.89 7.67 2.05
N VAL A 194 -7.16 7.80 0.75
CA VAL A 194 -6.11 8.01 -0.27
C VAL A 194 -5.40 9.35 -0.09
N ALA A 195 -6.11 10.40 0.30
CA ALA A 195 -5.51 11.67 0.66
C ALA A 195 -4.45 11.50 1.77
N ASN A 196 -4.81 10.82 2.86
CA ASN A 196 -3.91 10.57 3.98
C ASN A 196 -2.69 9.73 3.57
N PHE A 197 -2.87 8.67 2.77
CA PHE A 197 -1.75 7.83 2.35
C PHE A 197 -0.78 8.57 1.42
N TRP A 198 -1.27 9.38 0.48
CA TRP A 198 -0.39 10.20 -0.36
C TRP A 198 0.35 11.26 0.45
N ILE A 199 -0.31 11.91 1.41
CA ILE A 199 0.36 12.85 2.32
C ILE A 199 1.46 12.14 3.11
N GLY A 200 1.14 11.01 3.76
CA GLY A 200 2.10 10.24 4.54
C GLY A 200 3.29 9.71 3.72
N ALA A 201 3.05 9.29 2.47
CA ALA A 201 4.11 8.92 1.54
C ALA A 201 5.01 10.12 1.22
N GLY A 202 4.41 11.26 0.92
CA GLY A 202 5.16 12.47 0.60
C GLY A 202 6.00 12.99 1.78
N GLU A 203 5.44 13.01 2.99
CA GLU A 203 6.19 13.34 4.21
C GLU A 203 7.36 12.39 4.45
N SER A 204 7.14 11.08 4.28
CA SER A 204 8.18 10.07 4.47
C SER A 204 9.34 10.27 3.47
N LEU A 205 9.02 10.56 2.21
CA LEU A 205 10.01 10.85 1.17
C LEU A 205 10.77 12.15 1.41
N LEU A 206 10.09 13.24 1.79
CA LEU A 206 10.76 14.49 2.14
C LEU A 206 11.66 14.33 3.36
N THR A 207 11.16 13.67 4.41
CA THR A 207 11.97 13.37 5.61
C THR A 207 13.24 12.60 5.23
N LEU A 208 13.13 11.62 4.34
CA LEU A 208 14.28 10.86 3.82
C LEU A 208 15.32 11.77 3.15
N THR A 209 14.89 12.79 2.40
CA THR A 209 15.81 13.75 1.77
C THR A 209 16.50 14.68 2.77
N THR A 210 15.84 14.98 3.89
CA THR A 210 16.39 15.85 4.94
C THR A 210 17.30 15.14 5.95
N ASN A 211 17.28 13.79 5.98
CA ASN A 211 18.07 13.01 6.94
C ASN A 211 19.59 13.09 6.67
N SER A 212 20.38 13.11 7.75
CA SER A 212 21.83 13.38 7.75
C SER A 212 22.69 12.42 6.91
N GLY A 213 22.17 11.24 6.57
CA GLY A 213 22.83 10.30 5.67
C GLY A 213 23.09 10.88 4.27
N TRP A 214 22.26 11.84 3.83
CA TRP A 214 22.40 12.50 2.52
C TRP A 214 22.74 14.00 2.61
N SER A 215 22.62 14.64 3.78
CA SER A 215 22.97 16.06 3.98
C SER A 215 24.45 16.38 3.68
N ARG A 216 25.29 15.36 3.44
CA ARG A 216 26.67 15.49 2.98
C ARG A 216 26.82 15.81 1.49
N PHE A 217 25.75 15.78 0.69
CA PHE A 217 25.83 15.79 -0.78
C PHE A 217 24.86 16.76 -1.51
N VAL A 218 24.32 17.82 -0.88
CA VAL A 218 23.27 18.64 -1.53
C VAL A 218 23.65 20.10 -1.70
N ASN A 219 23.59 20.58 -2.96
CA ASN A 219 23.39 21.99 -3.29
C ASN A 219 21.89 22.26 -3.48
N SER A 220 21.42 23.34 -2.86
CA SER A 220 20.01 23.68 -2.58
C SER A 220 19.26 24.34 -3.74
N ASP A 221 19.29 23.77 -4.95
CA ASP A 221 18.65 24.41 -6.13
C ASP A 221 17.42 23.65 -6.70
N THR A 222 16.93 22.61 -6.03
CA THR A 222 15.79 21.83 -6.53
C THR A 222 14.44 22.40 -6.05
N LYS A 223 13.69 23.01 -6.97
CA LYS A 223 12.30 23.45 -6.73
C LYS A 223 11.29 22.31 -6.96
N PHE A 224 10.12 22.40 -6.33
CA PHE A 224 8.94 21.56 -6.62
C PHE A 224 8.31 21.79 -8.02
N GLU A 225 8.96 22.54 -8.90
CA GLU A 225 8.38 22.88 -10.21
C GLU A 225 8.55 21.72 -11.19
N CYS A 226 7.55 20.85 -11.24
CA CYS A 226 7.40 19.87 -12.30
C CYS A 226 6.78 20.54 -13.54
N SER A 227 7.56 20.67 -14.61
CA SER A 227 7.07 21.20 -15.88
C SER A 227 6.07 20.29 -16.60
N LYS A 228 5.94 19.03 -16.14
CA LYS A 228 5.08 18.01 -16.77
C LYS A 228 3.66 17.94 -16.20
N CYS A 229 3.36 18.58 -15.08
CA CYS A 229 1.99 18.59 -14.52
C CYS A 229 1.58 19.94 -13.96
N SER A 230 0.28 20.20 -13.97
CA SER A 230 -0.33 21.42 -13.44
C SER A 230 -0.71 21.33 -11.96
N LEU A 231 -0.30 20.26 -11.26
CA LEU A 231 -0.78 19.87 -9.94
C LEU A 231 -0.66 20.98 -8.89
N VAL A 232 0.49 21.64 -8.78
CA VAL A 232 0.73 22.72 -7.79
C VAL A 232 -0.22 23.89 -8.02
N ASN A 233 -0.39 24.31 -9.26
CA ASN A 233 -1.29 25.40 -9.62
C ASN A 233 -2.75 25.05 -9.30
N ARG A 234 -3.14 23.79 -9.53
CA ARG A 234 -4.49 23.29 -9.28
C ARG A 234 -4.78 23.14 -7.79
N PHE A 235 -3.80 22.73 -7.00
CA PHE A 235 -3.90 22.70 -5.55
C PHE A 235 -4.06 24.11 -4.96
N ARG A 236 -3.22 25.07 -5.38
CA ARG A 236 -3.35 26.48 -4.99
C ARG A 236 -4.71 27.06 -5.38
N ALA A 237 -5.20 26.74 -6.58
CA ALA A 237 -6.53 27.15 -7.01
C ALA A 237 -7.65 26.51 -6.17
N CYS A 238 -7.50 25.24 -5.74
CA CYS A 238 -8.46 24.59 -4.83
C CYS A 238 -8.52 25.30 -3.48
N ILE A 239 -7.38 25.68 -2.93
CA ILE A 239 -7.31 26.42 -1.65
C ILE A 239 -8.05 27.75 -1.77
N LEU A 240 -7.84 28.49 -2.86
CA LEU A 240 -8.42 29.82 -3.05
C LEU A 240 -9.91 29.80 -3.39
N ASN A 241 -10.32 28.88 -4.27
CA ASN A 241 -11.67 28.87 -4.85
C ASN A 241 -12.61 27.85 -4.20
N GLY A 242 -12.08 26.94 -3.37
CA GLY A 242 -12.81 25.89 -2.66
C GLY A 242 -13.44 24.82 -3.55
N GLN A 243 -13.20 24.84 -4.86
CA GLN A 243 -13.81 23.92 -5.82
C GLN A 243 -12.84 23.58 -6.97
N ILE A 244 -12.92 22.34 -7.44
CA ILE A 244 -12.33 21.86 -8.69
C ILE A 244 -13.44 21.24 -9.56
N LYS A 245 -13.41 21.49 -10.87
CA LYS A 245 -14.37 20.86 -11.79
C LYS A 245 -14.02 19.38 -11.97
N SER A 246 -15.01 18.53 -12.24
CA SER A 246 -14.80 17.08 -12.43
C SER A 246 -13.83 16.77 -13.58
N GLU A 247 -13.96 17.46 -14.71
CA GLU A 247 -13.07 17.30 -15.87
C GLU A 247 -11.62 17.69 -15.52
N ASP A 248 -11.45 18.78 -14.77
CA ASP A 248 -10.14 19.21 -14.28
C ASP A 248 -9.54 18.18 -13.30
N PHE A 249 -10.37 17.50 -12.51
CA PHE A 249 -9.92 16.50 -11.55
C PHE A 249 -9.36 15.23 -12.23
N GLU A 250 -10.03 14.73 -13.26
CA GLU A 250 -9.54 13.58 -14.03
C GLU A 250 -8.22 13.89 -14.74
N ILE A 251 -8.12 15.07 -15.36
CA ILE A 251 -6.89 15.53 -16.01
C ILE A 251 -5.74 15.59 -15.00
N VAL A 252 -5.96 16.26 -13.86
CA VAL A 252 -4.92 16.41 -12.82
C VAL A 252 -4.51 15.08 -12.22
N THR A 253 -5.46 14.16 -12.02
CA THR A 253 -5.16 12.82 -11.51
C THR A 253 -4.32 12.03 -12.50
N ASN A 254 -4.63 12.08 -13.79
CA ASN A 254 -3.84 11.39 -14.82
C ASN A 254 -2.43 11.99 -14.95
N GLU A 255 -2.30 13.32 -14.95
CA GLU A 255 -1.00 14.00 -14.93
C GLU A 255 -0.17 13.58 -13.71
N PHE A 256 -0.78 13.56 -12.52
CA PHE A 256 -0.13 13.13 -11.29
C PHE A 256 0.37 11.69 -11.37
N ILE A 257 -0.49 10.74 -11.77
CA ILE A 257 -0.11 9.32 -11.85
C ILE A 257 1.00 9.11 -12.87
N HIS A 258 0.97 9.80 -14.01
CA HIS A 258 2.07 9.74 -14.98
C HIS A 258 3.38 10.26 -14.39
N CYS A 259 3.36 11.42 -13.72
CA CYS A 259 4.56 11.98 -13.10
C CYS A 259 5.13 11.08 -12.00
N VAL A 260 4.29 10.60 -11.08
CA VAL A 260 4.72 9.75 -9.98
C VAL A 260 5.22 8.40 -10.49
N SER A 261 4.59 7.82 -11.52
CA SER A 261 5.07 6.57 -12.13
C SER A 261 6.44 6.75 -12.80
N ASP A 262 6.62 7.81 -13.60
CA ASP A 262 7.90 8.15 -14.25
C ASP A 262 9.02 8.30 -13.20
N ILE A 263 8.78 9.10 -12.16
CA ILE A 263 9.79 9.37 -11.14
C ILE A 263 10.08 8.11 -10.33
N THR A 264 9.04 7.38 -9.94
CA THR A 264 9.18 6.15 -9.14
C THR A 264 9.99 5.11 -9.90
N HIS A 265 9.83 4.97 -11.22
CA HIS A 265 10.64 4.08 -12.03
C HIS A 265 12.16 4.33 -11.88
N GLU A 266 12.58 5.59 -11.76
CA GLU A 266 13.99 5.96 -11.63
C GLU A 266 14.56 5.68 -10.23
N ILE A 267 13.75 5.73 -9.17
CA ILE A 267 14.22 5.64 -7.78
C ILE A 267 13.72 4.42 -7.02
N TRP A 268 12.84 3.60 -7.58
CA TRP A 268 12.27 2.44 -6.88
C TRP A 268 13.34 1.45 -6.44
N GLY A 269 14.28 1.13 -7.34
CA GLY A 269 15.41 0.24 -7.03
C GLY A 269 16.23 0.72 -5.83
N PHE A 270 16.40 2.04 -5.69
CA PHE A 270 17.02 2.65 -4.51
C PHE A 270 16.15 2.47 -3.27
N LEU A 271 14.87 2.85 -3.34
CA LEU A 271 13.95 2.80 -2.20
C LEU A 271 13.80 1.39 -1.60
N VAL A 272 13.83 0.35 -2.44
CA VAL A 272 13.65 -1.04 -2.00
C VAL A 272 14.96 -1.77 -1.68
N TYR A 273 16.10 -1.08 -1.75
CA TYR A 273 17.38 -1.70 -1.44
C TYR A 273 17.39 -2.24 0.00
N GLY A 274 17.75 -3.52 0.14
CA GLY A 274 17.74 -4.25 1.41
C GLY A 274 16.42 -4.96 1.76
N CYS A 275 15.31 -4.69 1.08
CA CYS A 275 14.01 -5.33 1.37
C CYS A 275 13.59 -6.32 0.26
N ASN A 276 13.54 -7.62 0.60
CA ASN A 276 13.23 -8.67 -0.37
C ASN A 276 11.76 -8.65 -0.84
N PHE A 277 10.84 -8.34 0.07
CA PHE A 277 9.42 -8.27 -0.28
C PHE A 277 9.17 -7.15 -1.30
N LEU A 278 9.63 -5.93 -1.00
CA LEU A 278 9.42 -4.77 -1.86
C LEU A 278 10.11 -4.90 -3.21
N LYS A 279 11.31 -5.50 -3.28
CA LYS A 279 11.99 -5.84 -4.55
C LYS A 279 11.14 -6.70 -5.48
N SER A 280 10.23 -7.49 -4.93
CA SER A 280 9.36 -8.36 -5.71
C SER A 280 8.09 -7.68 -6.21
N CYS A 281 7.79 -6.46 -5.75
CA CYS A 281 6.66 -5.67 -6.22
C CYS A 281 6.98 -5.11 -7.61
N LYS A 282 6.13 -5.42 -8.61
CA LYS A 282 6.35 -5.02 -10.01
C LYS A 282 6.29 -3.51 -10.22
N ASP A 283 5.21 -2.91 -9.77
CA ASP A 283 4.96 -1.47 -9.84
C ASP A 283 4.21 -1.03 -8.56
N PRO A 284 4.80 -0.14 -7.74
CA PRO A 284 4.21 0.29 -6.47
C PRO A 284 3.14 1.38 -6.61
N VAL A 285 2.95 1.98 -7.79
CA VAL A 285 2.02 3.09 -8.03
C VAL A 285 0.89 2.67 -8.95
N ASN A 286 1.17 1.87 -9.96
CA ASN A 286 0.19 1.40 -10.93
C ASN A 286 -0.11 -0.09 -10.74
N PHE A 287 -1.26 -0.39 -10.15
CA PHE A 287 -1.73 -1.76 -9.93
C PHE A 287 -2.58 -2.33 -11.09
N SER A 288 -2.61 -1.66 -12.26
CA SER A 288 -3.34 -2.15 -13.45
C SER A 288 -2.86 -3.51 -13.95
N TRP A 289 -1.62 -3.91 -13.63
CA TRP A 289 -1.11 -5.25 -13.93
C TRP A 289 -1.91 -6.36 -13.23
N LEU A 290 -2.63 -6.05 -12.14
CA LEU A 290 -3.57 -6.96 -11.50
C LEU A 290 -4.84 -7.17 -12.33
N MET A 291 -5.20 -6.22 -13.20
CA MET A 291 -6.40 -6.30 -14.05
C MET A 291 -6.18 -7.05 -15.37
N SER A 292 -4.94 -7.11 -15.86
CA SER A 292 -4.58 -7.65 -17.20
C SER A 292 -4.95 -9.13 -17.43
N THR A 293 -5.52 -9.82 -16.45
CA THR A 293 -5.91 -11.24 -16.58
C THR A 293 -7.43 -11.50 -16.56
N LYS A 294 -8.26 -10.48 -16.84
CA LYS A 294 -9.74 -10.61 -16.86
C LYS A 294 -10.43 -10.31 -18.20
N ASN A 295 -9.74 -9.86 -19.25
CA ASN A 295 -10.37 -9.55 -20.55
C ASN A 295 -10.45 -10.75 -21.51
N SER A 296 -10.80 -11.92 -21.00
CA SER A 296 -11.36 -13.00 -21.83
C SER A 296 -12.80 -13.21 -21.39
N GLU A 297 -13.70 -12.34 -21.85
CA GLU A 297 -15.13 -12.57 -21.72
C GLU A 297 -15.61 -13.56 -22.79
N ASP A 298 -16.65 -14.33 -22.45
CA ASP A 298 -17.47 -15.21 -23.28
C ASP A 298 -16.86 -16.52 -23.81
N VAL A 299 -16.73 -17.53 -22.95
CA VAL A 299 -17.19 -18.90 -23.29
C VAL A 299 -17.81 -19.55 -22.06
N ALA A 300 -19.04 -20.01 -22.23
CA ALA A 300 -19.72 -20.92 -21.33
C ALA A 300 -18.80 -22.07 -20.90
N ALA A 301 -18.77 -22.37 -19.60
CA ALA A 301 -18.34 -23.64 -19.01
C ALA A 301 -17.26 -24.40 -19.81
N HIS A 302 -15.97 -24.10 -19.63
CA HIS A 302 -14.88 -25.08 -19.59
C HIS A 302 -13.55 -24.35 -19.30
N ASP A 303 -12.69 -25.03 -18.55
CA ASP A 303 -11.26 -24.75 -18.31
C ASP A 303 -10.88 -23.53 -17.48
N ILE A 304 -11.01 -23.69 -16.15
CA ILE A 304 -10.27 -22.87 -15.19
C ILE A 304 -8.88 -23.52 -15.00
N GLU A 305 -7.94 -23.21 -15.89
CA GLU A 305 -6.51 -23.19 -15.53
C GLU A 305 -6.28 -21.96 -14.63
N ASN A 306 -6.64 -22.07 -13.35
CA ASN A 306 -6.21 -21.09 -12.34
C ASN A 306 -4.83 -21.52 -11.83
N ASP A 307 -3.81 -21.41 -12.69
CA ASP A 307 -2.43 -21.30 -12.25
C ASP A 307 -2.05 -19.81 -12.16
N LYS A 308 -2.77 -19.08 -11.30
CA LYS A 308 -2.42 -17.69 -10.94
C LYS A 308 -1.77 -17.70 -9.59
N CYS A 309 -0.58 -18.28 -9.54
CA CYS A 309 0.36 -17.93 -8.51
C CYS A 309 0.90 -16.54 -8.86
N TYR A 310 0.81 -15.56 -7.95
CA TYR A 310 1.64 -14.35 -8.02
C TYR A 310 3.10 -14.72 -7.67
N THR A 311 3.58 -15.88 -8.13
CA THR A 311 4.97 -16.30 -7.95
C THR A 311 5.85 -15.22 -8.54
N HIS A 312 6.84 -14.90 -7.73
CA HIS A 312 7.98 -14.04 -7.95
C HIS A 312 8.82 -14.48 -9.16
N GLU A 313 8.22 -14.53 -10.35
CA GLU A 313 8.95 -14.71 -11.60
C GLU A 313 9.20 -13.36 -12.27
N SER A 314 10.46 -13.24 -12.71
CA SER A 314 11.09 -12.11 -13.39
C SER A 314 10.38 -11.79 -14.70
N GLY A 315 9.22 -11.12 -14.60
CA GLY A 315 8.47 -10.61 -15.74
C GLY A 315 8.20 -9.12 -15.53
N ASN A 316 9.08 -8.30 -16.10
CA ASN A 316 9.08 -6.82 -16.09
C ASN A 316 9.01 -6.19 -14.69
N SER A 317 9.86 -6.64 -13.76
CA SER A 317 10.18 -5.81 -12.59
C SER A 317 10.84 -4.52 -13.07
N ILE A 318 10.47 -3.36 -12.50
CA ILE A 318 11.27 -2.13 -12.61
C ILE A 318 12.72 -2.52 -12.32
N GLY A 319 13.60 -2.31 -13.29
CA GLY A 319 14.97 -2.81 -13.24
C GLY A 319 15.66 -2.34 -11.98
N VAL A 320 16.00 -3.26 -11.08
CA VAL A 320 16.89 -2.97 -9.95
C VAL A 320 18.25 -2.67 -10.55
N ARG A 321 18.59 -1.39 -10.72
CA ARG A 321 19.96 -1.00 -11.03
C ARG A 321 20.80 -1.29 -9.80
N ASP A 322 21.72 -2.25 -9.92
CA ASP A 322 22.76 -2.50 -8.92
C ASP A 322 23.56 -1.23 -8.65
N GLU A 323 24.03 -1.11 -7.40
CA GLU A 323 24.82 -0.03 -6.80
C GLU A 323 25.65 0.77 -7.82
N GLN A 324 25.03 1.78 -8.41
CA GLN A 324 25.72 2.86 -9.07
C GLN A 324 25.59 4.03 -8.13
N ALA A 325 26.72 4.46 -7.56
CA ALA A 325 26.84 5.55 -6.58
C ALA A 325 25.72 6.57 -6.77
N TYR A 326 24.69 6.48 -5.93
CA TYR A 326 23.47 7.25 -6.07
C TYR A 326 23.85 8.73 -5.97
N ASN A 327 23.62 9.44 -7.06
CA ASN A 327 24.06 10.81 -7.28
C ASN A 327 22.98 11.80 -6.80
N ASP A 328 23.32 13.10 -6.85
CA ASP A 328 22.42 14.23 -6.57
C ASP A 328 21.07 14.13 -7.33
N HIS A 329 21.07 13.45 -8.48
CA HIS A 329 19.88 13.22 -9.30
C HIS A 329 18.85 12.30 -8.63
N THR A 330 19.28 11.30 -7.85
CA THR A 330 18.38 10.41 -7.11
C THR A 330 17.64 11.18 -6.02
N LEU A 331 18.36 12.04 -5.30
CA LEU A 331 17.77 12.88 -4.26
C LEU A 331 16.75 13.86 -4.84
N ALA A 332 17.08 14.51 -5.96
CA ALA A 332 16.17 15.41 -6.65
C ALA A 332 14.86 14.71 -7.02
N TYR A 333 14.92 13.46 -7.51
CA TYR A 333 13.74 12.66 -7.78
C TYR A 333 12.94 12.27 -6.53
N ILE A 334 13.60 11.89 -5.42
CA ILE A 334 12.90 11.60 -4.16
C ILE A 334 12.17 12.84 -3.65
N PHE A 335 12.85 14.00 -3.69
CA PHE A 335 12.27 15.28 -3.29
C PHE A 335 11.06 15.66 -4.16
N GLN A 336 11.21 15.57 -5.49
CA GLN A 336 10.12 15.80 -6.42
C GLN A 336 8.94 14.84 -6.19
N LEU A 337 9.23 13.54 -6.02
CA LEU A 337 8.20 12.53 -5.74
C LEU A 337 7.45 12.87 -4.45
N GLY A 338 8.18 13.23 -3.39
CA GLY A 338 7.61 13.64 -2.11
C GLY A 338 6.67 14.82 -2.26
N GLY A 339 7.09 15.84 -3.00
CA GLY A 339 6.27 17.02 -3.31
C GLY A 339 5.01 16.71 -4.11
N HIS A 340 5.11 15.86 -5.14
CA HIS A 340 3.94 15.42 -5.90
C HIS A 340 2.93 14.67 -5.01
N CYS A 341 3.41 13.74 -4.19
CA CYS A 341 2.57 12.97 -3.28
C CYS A 341 1.85 13.90 -2.28
N LEU A 342 2.57 14.82 -1.67
CA LEU A 342 2.01 15.82 -0.76
C LEU A 342 0.96 16.70 -1.44
N THR A 343 1.30 17.27 -2.60
CA THR A 343 0.41 18.20 -3.31
C THR A 343 -0.87 17.50 -3.77
N TYR A 344 -0.77 16.27 -4.28
CA TYR A 344 -1.95 15.51 -4.69
C TYR A 344 -2.80 15.07 -3.50
N GLY A 345 -2.17 14.56 -2.44
CA GLY A 345 -2.88 14.22 -1.21
C GLY A 345 -3.56 15.44 -0.58
N GLY A 346 -2.91 16.60 -0.61
CA GLY A 346 -3.49 17.89 -0.21
C GLY A 346 -4.67 18.30 -1.07
N LEU A 347 -4.60 18.13 -2.39
CA LEU A 347 -5.73 18.37 -3.30
C LEU A 347 -6.91 17.46 -2.96
N LEU A 348 -6.68 16.16 -2.75
CA LEU A 348 -7.73 15.23 -2.34
C LEU A 348 -8.33 15.61 -0.97
N ALA A 349 -7.51 16.02 -0.01
CA ALA A 349 -7.97 16.51 1.29
C ALA A 349 -8.81 17.80 1.16
N CYS A 350 -8.41 18.73 0.28
CA CYS A 350 -9.16 19.94 -0.05
C CYS A 350 -10.54 19.59 -0.61
N ILE A 351 -10.63 18.60 -1.50
CA ILE A 351 -11.90 18.12 -2.05
C ILE A 351 -12.77 17.46 -0.96
N CYS A 352 -12.17 16.64 -0.07
CA CYS A 352 -12.91 15.89 0.94
C CYS A 352 -13.44 16.75 2.10
N TYR A 353 -12.58 17.63 2.61
CA TYR A 353 -12.77 18.30 3.89
C TYR A 353 -12.90 19.82 3.75
N GLY A 354 -12.61 20.36 2.57
CA GLY A 354 -12.58 21.78 2.28
C GLY A 354 -11.20 22.42 2.51
N PRO A 355 -10.97 23.63 1.97
CA PRO A 355 -9.66 24.30 1.95
C PRO A 355 -9.16 24.73 3.34
N ASN A 356 -10.07 24.92 4.30
CA ASN A 356 -9.75 25.37 5.67
C ASN A 356 -9.47 24.22 6.64
N PHE A 357 -9.44 22.98 6.16
CA PHE A 357 -9.20 21.83 7.02
C PHE A 357 -7.71 21.74 7.41
N HIS A 358 -7.44 21.37 8.66
CA HIS A 358 -6.08 21.37 9.23
C HIS A 358 -5.05 20.60 8.37
N LEU A 359 -5.46 19.48 7.77
CA LEU A 359 -4.59 18.67 6.92
C LEU A 359 -4.17 19.41 5.64
N VAL A 360 -5.05 20.24 5.07
CA VAL A 360 -4.74 21.05 3.88
C VAL A 360 -3.76 22.16 4.25
N SER A 361 -4.00 22.84 5.39
CA SER A 361 -3.07 23.85 5.91
C SER A 361 -1.70 23.26 6.26
N HIS A 362 -1.68 22.04 6.80
CA HIS A 362 -0.44 21.32 7.11
C HIS A 362 0.38 21.03 5.85
N VAL A 363 -0.25 20.49 4.81
CA VAL A 363 0.42 20.28 3.51
C VAL A 363 0.94 21.59 2.94
N GLN A 364 0.14 22.67 2.99
CA GLN A 364 0.55 23.98 2.51
C GLN A 364 1.78 24.50 3.26
N ASN A 365 1.81 24.36 4.59
CA ASN A 365 2.96 24.77 5.41
C ASN A 365 4.23 24.00 5.06
N ILE A 366 4.14 22.69 4.80
CA ILE A 366 5.31 21.90 4.36
C ILE A 366 5.80 22.42 3.01
N LEU A 367 4.90 22.58 2.05
CA LEU A 367 5.27 23.04 0.70
C LEU A 367 5.85 24.46 0.71
N ASP A 368 5.37 25.35 1.58
CA ASP A 368 5.89 26.71 1.71
C ASP A 368 7.25 26.74 2.44
N HIS A 369 7.40 25.98 3.52
CA HIS A 369 8.66 25.91 4.27
C HIS A 369 9.81 25.35 3.43
N GLU A 370 9.54 24.32 2.64
CA GLU A 370 10.53 23.72 1.73
C GLU A 370 10.86 24.63 0.52
N ASN A 371 9.98 25.58 0.17
CA ASN A 371 10.29 26.64 -0.80
C ASN A 371 11.12 27.78 -0.17
N ASP A 372 10.95 28.05 1.13
CA ASP A 372 11.62 29.14 1.85
C ASP A 372 13.01 28.76 2.40
N SER A 373 13.25 27.49 2.77
CA SER A 373 14.56 26.98 3.20
C SER A 373 15.64 27.05 2.11
N LEU A 374 15.25 27.38 0.87
CA LEU A 374 16.15 27.64 -0.26
C LEU A 374 16.71 29.07 -0.26
N PHE A 375 16.12 30.01 0.50
CA PHE A 375 16.54 31.42 0.53
C PHE A 375 17.46 31.78 1.70
N SER A 376 17.60 30.92 2.71
CA SER A 376 18.40 31.20 3.93
C SER A 376 19.89 30.88 3.81
N HIS A 377 20.38 30.41 2.66
CA HIS A 377 21.81 30.12 2.43
C HIS A 377 22.56 31.12 1.53
N ASN A 378 21.96 32.28 1.25
CA ASN A 378 22.60 33.39 0.54
C ASN A 378 22.67 34.69 1.37
N VAL A 379 23.25 34.63 2.57
CA VAL A 379 23.77 35.81 3.28
C VAL A 379 25.13 35.53 3.87
#